data_AF-A0A7C6HTM7-F1
#
_entry.id   AF-A0A7C6HTM7-F1
#
_cell.length_a   1.000
_cell.length_b   1.000
_cell.length_c   1.000
_cell.angle_alpha   90.00
_cell.angle_beta   90.00
_cell.angle_gamma   90.00
#
_symmetry.space_group_name_H-M   'P 1'
#
loop_
_entity.id
_entity.type
_entity.pdbx_description
1 polymer ?
#
loop_
_entity_poly.entity_id
_entity_poly.type
_entity_poly.pdbx_seq_one_letter_code
_entity_poly.pdbx_strand_id
1 'polypeptide(L)'
;MIIAGYAGVGKTYFSENTENAIEIPSMPYSWILPKNTYRSAKESEKEKGAFYHLANPLFPMNYVFEILKAERSYKYVIIPTVECVLKVLQEKYDRDCILVYPEASLKAEYRQRYITRGNSDSFMSLFIDGWEERLEGLRANKGVHIPLAKGEYLSDVKIKIDNIIGETINTPVSARILNEIETKLIERKQGFIMVLFGMDNEYAYQISNIDDDNTQKFLYDAGRLAYKLNVFKPRIMREDEIPMENIIWIESQEAFMDVIRQNSLED
;
A
#
# COMPACT_ATOMS: atom_id res chain seq x y z
N MET A 1 19.76 -0.67 -4.41
CA MET A 1 19.37 -1.92 -3.72
C MET A 1 18.03 -1.72 -3.07
N ILE A 2 17.12 -2.68 -3.22
CA ILE A 2 15.77 -2.64 -2.64
C ILE A 2 15.78 -3.41 -1.32
N ILE A 3 15.32 -2.74 -0.25
CA ILE A 3 15.25 -3.30 1.11
C ILE A 3 13.80 -3.32 1.54
N ALA A 4 13.21 -4.52 1.63
CA ALA A 4 11.86 -4.71 2.12
C ALA A 4 11.87 -4.94 3.63
N GLY A 5 11.49 -3.91 4.37
CA GLY A 5 11.46 -3.92 5.83
C GLY A 5 10.07 -4.22 6.39
N TYR A 6 9.98 -5.18 7.32
CA TYR A 6 8.74 -5.47 8.03
C TYR A 6 8.20 -4.24 8.79
N ALA A 7 6.93 -4.25 9.17
CA ALA A 7 6.38 -3.19 10.01
C ALA A 7 7.19 -3.10 11.33
N GLY A 8 7.49 -1.89 11.80
CA GLY A 8 8.21 -1.70 13.08
C GLY A 8 9.74 -1.86 13.06
N VAL A 9 10.38 -2.16 11.93
CA VAL A 9 11.84 -2.33 11.84
C VAL A 9 12.64 -1.02 11.78
N GLY A 10 11.98 0.15 11.76
CA GLY A 10 12.67 1.46 11.70
C GLY A 10 12.99 2.00 10.31
N LYS A 11 12.20 1.63 9.28
CA LYS A 11 12.36 2.09 7.88
C LYS A 11 12.52 3.61 7.73
N THR A 12 11.56 4.38 8.25
CA THR A 12 11.55 5.86 8.17
C THR A 12 12.78 6.47 8.82
N TYR A 13 13.13 6.00 10.02
CA TYR A 13 14.33 6.45 10.72
C TYR A 13 15.60 6.16 9.90
N PHE A 14 15.70 4.97 9.32
CA PHE A 14 16.82 4.63 8.45
C PHE A 14 16.95 5.56 7.25
N SER A 15 15.85 5.83 6.52
CA SER A 15 15.89 6.69 5.34
C SER A 15 16.21 8.15 5.66
N GLU A 16 15.77 8.65 6.82
CA GLU A 16 16.03 10.03 7.24
C GLU A 16 17.46 10.24 7.74
N ASN A 17 18.11 9.18 8.24
CA ASN A 17 19.43 9.25 8.88
C ASN A 17 20.54 8.56 8.07
N THR A 18 20.25 8.10 6.84
CA THR A 18 21.22 7.45 5.95
C THR A 18 21.32 8.22 4.64
N GLU A 19 22.54 8.59 4.26
CA GLU A 19 22.78 9.25 2.98
C GLU A 19 22.38 8.32 1.81
N ASN A 20 21.82 8.93 0.76
CA ASN A 20 21.45 8.23 -0.47
C ASN A 20 20.41 7.10 -0.22
N ALA A 21 19.52 7.32 0.76
CA ALA A 21 18.42 6.44 1.09
C ALA A 21 17.07 7.14 0.87
N ILE A 22 16.05 6.35 0.48
CA ILE A 22 14.67 6.81 0.36
C ILE A 22 13.72 5.74 0.89
N GLU A 23 12.74 6.12 1.73
CA GLU A 23 11.59 5.26 2.02
C GLU A 23 10.45 5.60 1.04
N ILE A 24 9.90 4.57 0.40
CA ILE A 24 8.70 4.71 -0.41
C ILE A 24 7.58 3.94 0.30
N PRO A 25 6.70 4.59 1.07
CA PRO A 25 5.61 3.89 1.77
C PRO A 25 4.57 3.36 0.77
N SER A 26 3.95 2.22 1.06
CA SER A 26 2.96 1.62 0.14
C SER A 26 1.58 2.28 0.20
N MET A 27 1.19 2.87 1.35
CA MET A 27 -0.17 3.37 1.59
C MET A 27 -0.70 4.32 0.48
N PRO A 28 0.06 5.33 0.01
CA PRO A 28 -0.39 6.23 -1.06
C PRO A 28 -0.61 5.55 -2.41
N TYR A 29 -0.03 4.36 -2.61
CA TYR A 29 -0.13 3.60 -3.85
C TYR A 29 -1.18 2.50 -3.77
N SER A 30 -1.37 1.90 -2.58
CA SER A 30 -2.35 0.82 -2.37
C SER A 30 -3.78 1.32 -2.19
N TRP A 31 -3.95 2.56 -1.72
CA TRP A 31 -5.25 3.11 -1.33
C TRP A 31 -5.50 4.47 -1.97
N ILE A 32 -6.77 4.79 -2.18
CA ILE A 32 -7.18 6.17 -2.49
C ILE A 32 -7.17 6.98 -1.21
N LEU A 33 -6.24 7.93 -1.13
CA LEU A 33 -6.05 8.82 -0.01
C LEU A 33 -6.12 10.27 -0.49
N PRO A 34 -6.71 11.19 0.29
CA PRO A 34 -6.74 12.60 -0.06
C PRO A 34 -5.33 13.18 -0.04
N LYS A 35 -4.98 13.97 -1.06
CA LYS A 35 -3.74 14.75 -1.04
C LYS A 35 -3.86 15.92 -0.06
N ASN A 36 -2.73 16.39 0.45
CA ASN A 36 -2.62 17.63 1.24
C ASN A 36 -3.40 17.67 2.57
N THR A 37 -3.70 16.53 3.19
CA THR A 37 -4.19 16.57 4.57
C THR A 37 -3.01 16.73 5.53
N TYR A 38 -2.94 17.85 6.24
CA TYR A 38 -2.06 17.98 7.40
C TYR A 38 -2.46 16.91 8.42
N ARG A 39 -1.64 15.87 8.54
CA ARG A 39 -1.78 14.81 9.55
C ARG A 39 -0.49 14.77 10.35
N SER A 40 -0.62 14.75 11.66
CA SER A 40 0.49 14.38 12.54
C SER A 40 0.94 12.95 12.24
N ALA A 41 2.17 12.61 12.63
CA ALA A 41 2.68 11.24 12.51
C ALA A 41 1.74 10.22 13.17
N LYS A 42 1.17 10.56 14.32
CA LYS A 42 0.25 9.68 15.06
C LYS A 42 -1.08 9.48 14.32
N GLU A 43 -1.62 10.51 13.68
CA GLU A 43 -2.82 10.37 12.85
C GLU A 43 -2.53 9.49 11.63
N SER A 44 -1.38 9.69 10.98
CA SER A 44 -0.93 8.84 9.87
C SER A 44 -0.76 7.37 10.26
N GLU A 45 -0.31 7.07 11.49
CA GLU A 45 -0.22 5.69 11.99
C GLU A 45 -1.58 5.04 12.26
N LYS A 46 -2.59 5.82 12.68
CA LYS A 46 -3.96 5.31 12.89
C LYS A 46 -4.68 4.95 11.60
N GLU A 47 -4.31 5.59 10.50
CA GLU A 47 -4.88 5.38 9.18
C GLU A 47 -4.42 4.07 8.53
N LYS A 48 -3.33 3.48 9.05
CA LYS A 48 -2.82 2.20 8.55
C LYS A 48 -3.77 1.07 8.94
N GLY A 49 -4.10 0.23 7.97
CA GLY A 49 -5.02 -0.90 8.19
C GLY A 49 -6.46 -0.49 8.43
N ALA A 50 -6.87 0.73 8.07
CA ALA A 50 -8.26 1.14 8.16
C ALA A 50 -9.09 0.48 7.04
N PHE A 51 -10.18 -0.19 7.41
CA PHE A 51 -11.00 -0.99 6.48
C PHE A 51 -11.76 -0.16 5.45
N TYR A 52 -11.99 1.12 5.74
CA TYR A 52 -12.74 2.04 4.86
C TYR A 52 -11.95 2.52 3.64
N HIS A 53 -10.63 2.30 3.59
CA HIS A 53 -9.84 2.70 2.42
C HIS A 53 -10.32 1.94 1.18
N LEU A 54 -10.54 2.70 0.10
CA LEU A 54 -10.81 2.14 -1.22
C LEU A 54 -9.49 1.76 -1.87
N ALA A 55 -9.42 0.55 -2.44
CA ALA A 55 -8.22 0.07 -3.11
C ALA A 55 -7.93 0.93 -4.36
N ASN A 56 -6.66 1.26 -4.58
CA ASN A 56 -6.24 1.93 -5.79
C ASN A 56 -6.18 0.91 -6.95
N PRO A 57 -6.96 1.06 -8.03
CA PRO A 57 -7.02 0.08 -9.12
C PRO A 57 -5.73 0.00 -9.97
N LEU A 58 -4.76 0.90 -9.74
CA LEU A 58 -3.45 0.88 -10.37
C LEU A 58 -2.42 0.06 -9.57
N PHE A 59 -2.74 -0.33 -8.34
CA PHE A 59 -1.91 -1.19 -7.51
C PHE A 59 -1.87 -2.62 -8.07
N PRO A 60 -0.71 -3.32 -8.09
CA PRO A 60 0.59 -2.92 -7.52
C PRO A 60 1.50 -2.14 -8.47
N MET A 61 1.14 -1.99 -9.74
CA MET A 61 2.07 -1.51 -10.77
C MET A 61 2.46 -0.03 -10.60
N ASN A 62 1.56 0.82 -10.09
CA ASN A 62 1.90 2.19 -9.74
C ASN A 62 3.03 2.27 -8.69
N TYR A 63 3.02 1.35 -7.72
CA TYR A 63 4.03 1.30 -6.67
C TYR A 63 5.34 0.72 -7.16
N VAL A 64 5.28 -0.37 -7.93
CA VAL A 64 6.45 -0.99 -8.57
C VAL A 64 7.18 0.03 -9.45
N PHE A 65 6.44 0.83 -10.22
CA PHE A 65 7.01 1.89 -11.04
C PHE A 65 7.86 2.87 -10.23
N GLU A 66 7.32 3.39 -9.12
CA GLU A 66 8.05 4.34 -8.28
C GLU A 66 9.28 3.72 -7.59
N ILE A 67 9.20 2.44 -7.19
CA ILE A 67 10.36 1.71 -6.64
C ILE A 67 11.48 1.61 -7.68
N LEU A 68 11.16 1.16 -8.89
CA LEU A 68 12.15 1.00 -9.98
C LEU A 68 12.72 2.34 -10.43
N LYS A 69 11.91 3.40 -10.42
CA LYS A 69 12.36 4.77 -10.69
C LYS A 69 13.34 5.25 -9.64
N ALA A 70 13.04 5.04 -8.36
CA ALA A 70 13.91 5.43 -7.25
C ALA A 70 15.24 4.66 -7.23
N GLU A 71 15.26 3.40 -7.65
CA GLU A 71 16.49 2.59 -7.73
C GLU A 71 17.58 3.24 -8.63
N ARG A 72 17.19 4.12 -9.57
CA ARG A 72 18.13 4.86 -10.42
C ARG A 72 18.85 6.01 -9.72
N SER A 73 18.26 6.52 -8.64
CA SER A 73 18.72 7.73 -7.95
C SER A 73 19.22 7.44 -6.54
N TYR A 74 18.82 6.32 -5.94
CA TYR A 74 19.10 6.00 -4.56
C TYR A 74 19.87 4.69 -4.40
N LYS A 75 20.89 4.71 -3.55
CA LYS A 75 21.62 3.50 -3.14
C LYS A 75 20.71 2.55 -2.38
N TYR A 76 19.93 3.09 -1.45
CA TYR A 76 18.99 2.33 -0.62
C TYR A 76 17.55 2.75 -0.92
N VAL A 77 16.74 1.83 -1.44
CA VAL A 77 15.30 2.02 -1.64
C VAL A 77 14.57 1.15 -0.62
N ILE A 78 13.99 1.77 0.40
CA ILE A 78 13.35 1.10 1.52
C ILE A 78 11.84 1.03 1.27
N ILE A 79 11.29 -0.17 1.31
CA ILE A 79 9.87 -0.45 1.07
C ILE A 79 9.30 -1.29 2.23
N PRO A 80 7.99 -1.26 2.51
CA PRO A 80 7.38 -2.28 3.36
C PRO A 80 7.36 -3.62 2.63
N THR A 81 7.31 -4.70 3.40
CA THR A 81 7.09 -6.04 2.88
C THR A 81 5.67 -6.19 2.33
N VAL A 82 5.50 -6.16 1.01
CA VAL A 82 4.23 -6.36 0.33
C VAL A 82 4.38 -7.45 -0.71
N GLU A 83 3.77 -8.61 -0.46
CA GLU A 83 4.04 -9.86 -1.19
C GLU A 83 3.85 -9.75 -2.70
N CYS A 84 2.71 -9.21 -3.17
CA CYS A 84 2.47 -9.07 -4.61
C CYS A 84 3.46 -8.11 -5.29
N VAL A 85 3.99 -7.12 -4.57
CA VAL A 85 4.98 -6.17 -5.07
C VAL A 85 6.35 -6.85 -5.16
N LEU A 86 6.74 -7.58 -4.10
CA LEU A 86 7.97 -8.39 -4.10
C LEU A 86 7.98 -9.39 -5.25
N LYS A 87 6.87 -10.10 -5.44
CA LYS A 87 6.71 -11.05 -6.55
C LYS A 87 6.91 -10.39 -7.91
N VAL A 88 6.28 -9.23 -8.16
CA VAL A 88 6.46 -8.51 -9.42
C VAL A 88 7.90 -8.03 -9.60
N LEU A 89 8.53 -7.46 -8.56
CA LEU A 89 9.92 -7.01 -8.62
C LEU A 89 10.87 -8.17 -8.96
N GLN A 90 10.70 -9.31 -8.30
CA GLN A 90 11.56 -10.49 -8.46
C GLN A 90 11.31 -11.21 -9.78
N GLU A 91 10.07 -11.57 -10.08
CA GLU A 91 9.75 -12.44 -11.21
C GLU A 91 9.72 -11.70 -12.55
N LYS A 92 9.28 -10.43 -12.56
CA LYS A 92 9.11 -9.67 -13.81
C LYS A 92 10.28 -8.76 -14.12
N TYR A 93 10.94 -8.23 -13.09
CA TYR A 93 12.01 -7.24 -13.26
C TYR A 93 13.36 -7.72 -12.76
N ASP A 94 13.47 -8.97 -12.28
CA ASP A 94 14.71 -9.59 -11.84
C ASP A 94 15.44 -8.71 -10.81
N ARG A 95 14.70 -8.29 -9.77
CA ARG A 95 15.23 -7.50 -8.65
C ARG A 95 15.51 -8.39 -7.46
N ASP A 96 16.78 -8.48 -7.06
CA ASP A 96 17.11 -9.00 -5.75
C ASP A 96 16.68 -8.02 -4.66
N CYS A 97 15.99 -8.54 -3.65
CA CYS A 97 15.51 -7.77 -2.52
C CYS A 97 16.16 -8.29 -1.25
N ILE A 98 16.58 -7.36 -0.37
CA ILE A 98 16.96 -7.70 1.00
C ILE A 98 15.70 -7.64 1.86
N LEU A 99 15.35 -8.75 2.50
CA LEU A 99 14.19 -8.89 3.37
C LEU A 99 14.64 -8.72 4.82
N VAL A 100 14.20 -7.64 5.47
CA VAL A 100 14.56 -7.33 6.86
C VAL A 100 13.32 -7.43 7.73
N TYR A 101 13.31 -8.40 8.64
CA TYR A 101 12.15 -8.72 9.47
C TYR A 101 12.60 -9.25 10.84
N PRO A 102 11.75 -9.19 11.87
CA PRO A 102 12.11 -9.68 13.19
C PRO A 102 12.26 -11.21 13.26
N GLU A 103 13.11 -11.67 14.16
CA GLU A 103 13.04 -13.05 14.64
C GLU A 103 11.65 -13.39 15.19
N ALA A 104 11.22 -14.65 15.01
CA ALA A 104 9.87 -15.10 15.35
C ALA A 104 9.51 -14.92 16.83
N SER A 105 10.51 -14.96 17.72
CA SER A 105 10.36 -14.79 19.17
C SER A 105 9.99 -13.36 19.61
N LEU A 106 10.07 -12.37 18.71
CA LEU A 106 9.96 -10.95 19.06
C LEU A 106 8.53 -10.37 18.99
N LYS A 107 7.51 -11.22 18.93
CA LYS A 107 6.08 -10.82 18.86
C LYS A 107 5.71 -9.79 19.93
N ALA A 108 6.13 -10.02 21.18
CA ALA A 108 5.83 -9.11 22.30
C ALA A 108 6.53 -7.75 22.16
N GLU A 109 7.77 -7.72 21.68
CA GLU A 109 8.51 -6.47 21.45
C GLU A 109 7.86 -5.64 20.34
N TYR A 110 7.51 -6.27 19.22
CA TYR A 110 6.89 -5.56 18.10
C TYR A 110 5.47 -5.10 18.45
N ARG A 111 4.73 -5.87 19.26
CA ARG A 111 3.46 -5.42 19.85
C ARG A 111 3.67 -4.10 20.60
N GLN A 112 4.70 -4.01 21.44
CA GLN A 112 5.01 -2.79 22.18
C GLN A 112 5.45 -1.64 21.27
N ARG A 113 6.26 -1.91 20.24
CA ARG A 113 6.66 -0.90 19.24
C ARG A 113 5.43 -0.28 18.57
N TYR A 114 4.45 -1.09 18.17
CA TYR A 114 3.22 -0.62 17.52
C TYR A 114 2.33 0.20 18.46
N ILE A 115 2.16 -0.25 19.72
CA ILE A 115 1.42 0.51 20.74
C ILE A 115 2.07 1.88 20.97
N THR A 116 3.40 1.92 21.14
CA THR A 116 4.15 3.17 21.36
C THR A 116 4.01 4.13 20.18
N ARG A 117 3.94 3.63 18.94
CA ARG A 117 3.70 4.42 17.72
C ARG A 117 2.25 4.91 17.58
N GLY A 118 1.32 4.36 18.35
CA GLY A 118 -0.10 4.70 18.27
C GLY A 118 -0.82 4.03 17.10
N ASN A 119 -0.36 2.85 16.67
CA ASN A 119 -1.08 2.05 15.67
C ASN A 119 -2.45 1.60 16.18
N SER A 120 -3.41 1.43 15.27
CA SER A 120 -4.80 1.06 15.56
C SER A 120 -4.95 -0.44 15.89
N ASP A 121 -6.08 -0.82 16.51
CA ASP A 121 -6.38 -2.24 16.76
C ASP A 121 -6.50 -3.05 15.46
N SER A 122 -7.01 -2.46 14.37
CA SER A 122 -7.03 -3.13 13.07
C SER A 122 -5.62 -3.39 12.55
N PHE A 123 -4.69 -2.47 12.76
CA PHE A 123 -3.28 -2.70 12.46
C PHE A 123 -2.68 -3.81 13.35
N MET A 124 -3.00 -3.80 14.64
CA MET A 124 -2.55 -4.85 15.57
C MET A 124 -3.05 -6.23 15.14
N SER A 125 -4.33 -6.34 14.75
CA SER A 125 -4.88 -7.61 14.29
C SER A 125 -4.19 -8.10 13.02
N LEU A 126 -3.89 -7.19 12.09
CA LEU A 126 -3.14 -7.54 10.90
C LEU A 126 -1.74 -8.06 11.25
N PHE A 127 -0.94 -7.36 12.05
CA PHE A 127 0.50 -7.65 12.19
C PHE A 127 0.89 -8.49 13.41
N ILE A 128 0.07 -8.54 14.46
CA ILE A 128 0.33 -9.31 15.69
C ILE A 128 -0.48 -10.59 15.71
N ASP A 129 -1.77 -10.57 15.37
CA ASP A 129 -2.56 -11.82 15.41
C ASP A 129 -2.08 -12.78 14.30
N GLY A 130 -1.75 -12.25 13.12
CA GLY A 130 -1.14 -13.00 12.01
C GLY A 130 0.39 -13.08 12.02
N TRP A 131 1.05 -12.85 13.17
CA TRP A 131 2.51 -12.73 13.27
C TRP A 131 3.27 -13.92 12.67
N GLU A 132 2.93 -15.13 13.08
CA GLU A 132 3.63 -16.36 12.71
C GLU A 132 3.49 -16.64 11.20
N GLU A 133 2.26 -16.56 10.67
CA GLU A 133 1.95 -16.75 9.25
C GLU A 133 2.69 -15.74 8.37
N ARG A 134 2.71 -14.46 8.79
CA ARG A 134 3.41 -13.41 8.03
C ARG A 134 4.91 -13.62 7.97
N LEU A 135 5.52 -13.96 9.11
CA LEU A 135 6.96 -14.22 9.13
C LEU A 135 7.32 -15.47 8.33
N GLU A 136 6.45 -16.48 8.32
CA GLU A 136 6.66 -17.67 7.50
C GLU A 136 6.54 -17.37 6.00
N GLY A 137 5.50 -16.62 5.60
CA GLY A 137 5.37 -16.14 4.22
C GLY A 137 6.57 -15.29 3.78
N LEU A 138 7.15 -14.50 4.69
CA LEU A 138 8.38 -13.77 4.40
C LEU A 138 9.59 -14.67 4.26
N ARG A 139 9.80 -15.64 5.16
CA ARG A 139 10.90 -16.61 5.07
C ARG A 139 10.86 -17.44 3.79
N ALA A 140 9.66 -17.70 3.27
CA ALA A 140 9.47 -18.42 2.01
C ALA A 140 9.76 -17.57 0.76
N ASN A 141 9.86 -16.24 0.87
CA ASN A 141 10.18 -15.37 -0.26
C ASN A 141 11.64 -15.54 -0.71
N LYS A 142 11.88 -15.34 -2.01
CA LYS A 142 13.23 -15.24 -2.57
C LYS A 142 13.90 -13.95 -2.10
N GLY A 143 15.23 -13.94 -2.07
CA GLY A 143 16.03 -12.78 -1.69
C GLY A 143 16.97 -13.07 -0.53
N VAL A 144 17.67 -12.04 -0.07
CA VAL A 144 18.62 -12.15 1.04
C VAL A 144 17.91 -11.78 2.33
N HIS A 145 17.91 -12.70 3.29
CA HIS A 145 17.16 -12.55 4.55
C HIS A 145 18.06 -12.02 5.66
N ILE A 146 17.60 -10.99 6.36
CA ILE A 146 18.25 -10.45 7.56
C ILE A 146 17.22 -10.44 8.70
N PRO A 147 17.15 -11.51 9.50
CA PRO A 147 16.39 -11.51 10.75
C PRO A 147 17.01 -10.52 11.75
N LEU A 148 16.18 -9.66 12.33
CA LEU A 148 16.57 -8.75 13.41
C LEU A 148 16.42 -9.44 14.77
N ALA A 149 17.48 -9.38 15.57
CA ALA A 149 17.47 -9.83 16.95
C ALA A 149 16.74 -8.82 17.85
N LYS A 150 16.55 -9.22 19.12
CA LYS A 150 15.90 -8.40 20.15
C LYS A 150 16.55 -7.01 20.23
N GLY A 151 15.74 -5.95 20.16
CA GLY A 151 16.21 -4.57 20.25
C GLY A 151 16.83 -4.01 18.97
N GLU A 152 17.09 -4.81 17.94
CA GLU A 152 17.66 -4.32 16.67
C GLU A 152 16.60 -3.64 15.78
N TYR A 153 17.10 -2.70 14.98
CA TYR A 153 16.41 -1.98 13.92
C TYR A 153 17.20 -2.10 12.63
N LEU A 154 16.61 -1.63 11.53
CA LEU A 154 17.24 -1.63 10.20
C LEU A 154 18.61 -0.92 10.19
N SER A 155 18.78 0.11 11.02
CA SER A 155 20.06 0.83 11.19
C SER A 155 21.17 -0.05 11.74
N ASP A 156 20.85 -0.98 12.65
CA ASP A 156 21.86 -1.81 13.33
C ASP A 156 22.47 -2.85 12.39
N VAL A 157 21.76 -3.21 11.32
CA VAL A 157 22.21 -4.16 10.30
C VAL A 157 22.76 -3.50 9.04
N LYS A 158 22.98 -2.18 9.05
CA LYS A 158 23.48 -1.44 7.88
C LYS A 158 24.78 -2.01 7.31
N ILE A 159 25.73 -2.38 8.17
CA ILE A 159 27.02 -2.96 7.73
C ILE A 159 26.80 -4.27 6.98
N LYS A 160 25.90 -5.13 7.46
CA LYS A 160 25.53 -6.38 6.78
C LYS A 160 24.92 -6.09 5.41
N ILE A 161 24.03 -5.09 5.33
CA ILE A 161 23.42 -4.64 4.07
C ILE A 161 24.48 -4.13 3.10
N ASP A 162 25.42 -3.32 3.56
CA ASP A 162 26.49 -2.78 2.72
C ASP A 162 27.40 -3.87 2.14
N ASN A 163 27.71 -4.90 2.92
CA ASN A 163 28.46 -6.06 2.44
C ASN A 163 27.71 -6.81 1.33
N ILE A 164 26.40 -7.06 1.52
CA ILE A 164 25.55 -7.72 0.51
C ILE A 164 25.50 -6.88 -0.78
N ILE A 165 25.38 -5.56 -0.67
CA ILE A 165 25.38 -4.66 -1.84
C ILE A 165 26.73 -4.71 -2.58
N GLY A 166 27.84 -4.88 -1.86
CA GLY A 166 29.16 -5.04 -2.47
C GLY A 166 29.30 -6.32 -3.30
N GLU A 167 28.56 -7.37 -2.95
CA GLU A 167 28.56 -8.67 -3.62
C GLU A 167 27.47 -8.77 -4.71
N THR A 168 26.35 -8.07 -4.53
CA THR A 168 25.16 -8.15 -5.40
C THR A 168 24.68 -6.75 -5.78
N ILE A 169 24.70 -6.44 -7.08
CA ILE A 169 24.25 -5.14 -7.60
C ILE A 169 23.08 -5.35 -8.56
N ASN A 170 21.89 -4.93 -8.14
CA ASN A 170 20.79 -4.71 -9.07
C ASN A 170 21.21 -3.62 -10.07
N THR A 171 21.34 -3.97 -11.35
CA THR A 171 21.50 -2.96 -12.41
C THR A 171 20.13 -2.34 -12.65
N PRO A 172 19.93 -1.02 -12.46
CA PRO A 172 18.60 -0.41 -12.60
C PRO A 172 17.98 -0.72 -13.97
N VAL A 173 16.66 -0.91 -13.99
CA VAL A 173 15.93 -1.17 -15.25
C VAL A 173 16.15 -0.04 -16.25
N SER A 174 16.15 -0.38 -17.54
CA SER A 174 16.37 0.61 -18.61
C SER A 174 15.27 1.68 -18.62
N ALA A 175 15.61 2.89 -19.09
CA ALA A 175 14.64 3.97 -19.27
C ALA A 175 13.47 3.57 -20.19
N ARG A 176 13.71 2.70 -21.18
CA ARG A 176 12.67 2.14 -22.04
C ARG A 176 11.62 1.36 -21.24
N ILE A 177 12.05 0.46 -20.35
CA ILE A 177 11.13 -0.32 -19.51
C ILE A 177 10.31 0.60 -18.62
N LEU A 178 10.93 1.62 -18.00
CA LEU A 178 10.20 2.59 -17.18
C LEU A 178 9.14 3.33 -18.00
N ASN A 179 9.48 3.82 -19.18
CA ASN A 179 8.52 4.50 -20.06
C ASN A 179 7.37 3.57 -20.46
N GLU A 180 7.64 2.30 -20.77
CA GLU A 180 6.59 1.31 -21.09
C GLU A 180 5.62 1.08 -19.91
N ILE A 181 6.11 1.08 -18.67
CA ILE A 181 5.25 0.97 -17.49
C ILE A 181 4.43 2.25 -17.30
N GLU A 182 5.06 3.42 -17.43
CA GLU A 182 4.41 4.73 -17.26
C GLU A 182 3.29 4.92 -18.29
N THR A 183 3.53 4.62 -19.57
CA THR A 183 2.50 4.69 -20.62
C THR A 183 1.30 3.81 -20.28
N LYS A 184 1.52 2.55 -19.87
CA LYS A 184 0.44 1.65 -19.47
C LYS A 184 -0.33 2.15 -18.26
N LEU A 185 0.34 2.78 -17.29
CA LEU A 185 -0.33 3.39 -16.14
C LEU A 185 -1.18 4.60 -16.55
N ILE A 186 -0.69 5.44 -17.47
CA ILE A 186 -1.43 6.59 -18.01
C ILE A 186 -2.68 6.13 -18.77
N GLU A 187 -2.56 5.11 -19.63
CA GLU A 187 -3.69 4.52 -20.35
C GLU A 187 -4.73 3.93 -19.38
N ARG A 188 -4.27 3.21 -18.36
CA ARG A 188 -5.15 2.55 -17.37
C ARG A 188 -5.87 3.53 -16.45
N LYS A 189 -5.49 4.81 -16.38
CA LYS A 189 -6.16 5.82 -15.54
C LYS A 189 -7.56 6.21 -16.02
N GLN A 190 -7.97 5.76 -17.20
CA GLN A 190 -9.23 6.14 -17.83
C GLN A 190 -10.31 5.06 -17.64
N GLY A 191 -11.58 5.49 -17.67
CA GLY A 191 -12.72 4.57 -17.67
C GLY A 191 -12.97 3.86 -16.33
N PHE A 192 -12.48 4.42 -15.22
CA PHE A 192 -12.83 3.93 -13.90
C PHE A 192 -14.23 4.40 -13.49
N ILE A 193 -14.89 3.54 -12.74
CA ILE A 193 -16.16 3.81 -12.08
C ILE A 193 -16.04 3.44 -10.61
N MET A 194 -16.85 4.08 -9.78
CA MET A 194 -17.10 3.62 -8.41
C MET A 194 -18.44 2.91 -8.38
N VAL A 195 -18.45 1.70 -7.82
CA VAL A 195 -19.65 0.87 -7.71
C VAL A 195 -19.97 0.63 -6.24
N LEU A 196 -21.20 0.91 -5.84
CA LEU A 196 -21.81 0.45 -4.60
C LEU A 196 -22.68 -0.76 -4.92
N PHE A 197 -22.38 -1.89 -4.27
CA PHE A 197 -23.24 -3.08 -4.30
C PHE A 197 -24.28 -2.93 -3.18
N GLY A 198 -25.42 -2.32 -3.51
CA GLY A 198 -26.52 -2.10 -2.57
C GLY A 198 -27.30 -3.38 -2.29
N MET A 199 -28.34 -3.28 -1.45
CA MET A 199 -29.19 -4.43 -1.12
C MET A 199 -30.10 -4.80 -2.29
N ASP A 200 -30.73 -3.80 -2.90
CA ASP A 200 -31.73 -3.99 -3.96
C ASP A 200 -31.19 -3.70 -5.36
N ASN A 201 -30.20 -2.81 -5.46
CA ASN A 201 -29.63 -2.38 -6.74
C ASN A 201 -28.13 -2.12 -6.61
N GLU A 202 -27.45 -2.23 -7.73
CA GLU A 202 -26.09 -1.73 -7.92
C GLU A 202 -26.13 -0.28 -8.41
N TYR A 203 -25.25 0.54 -7.84
CA TYR A 203 -25.14 1.95 -8.19
C TYR A 203 -23.75 2.25 -8.68
N ALA A 204 -23.62 2.92 -9.82
CA ALA A 204 -22.34 3.28 -10.41
C ALA A 204 -22.20 4.79 -10.62
N TYR A 205 -21.01 5.31 -10.35
CA TYR A 205 -20.63 6.69 -10.65
C TYR A 205 -19.36 6.70 -11.52
N GLN A 206 -19.42 7.42 -12.65
CA GLN A 206 -18.28 7.57 -13.55
C GLN A 206 -17.19 8.45 -12.91
N ILE A 207 -15.97 7.91 -12.78
CA ILE A 207 -14.82 8.67 -12.30
C ILE A 207 -14.18 9.35 -13.51
N SER A 208 -14.18 10.69 -13.50
CA SER A 208 -13.60 11.50 -14.58
C SER A 208 -12.06 11.48 -14.56
N ASN A 209 -11.47 11.68 -13.38
CA ASN A 209 -10.03 11.65 -13.17
C ASN A 209 -9.69 11.16 -11.76
N ILE A 210 -9.11 9.96 -11.65
CA ILE A 210 -8.76 9.34 -10.36
C ILE A 210 -7.61 10.07 -9.62
N ASP A 211 -6.85 10.90 -10.33
CA ASP A 211 -5.76 11.69 -9.74
C ASP A 211 -6.20 13.09 -9.31
N ASP A 212 -7.44 13.51 -9.62
CA ASP A 212 -7.96 14.81 -9.20
C ASP A 212 -8.18 14.85 -7.67
N ASP A 213 -7.78 15.95 -7.02
CA ASP A 213 -7.77 16.06 -5.56
C ASP A 213 -9.19 16.03 -4.97
N ASN A 214 -10.16 16.67 -5.63
CA ASN A 214 -11.57 16.64 -5.21
C ASN A 214 -12.15 15.24 -5.36
N THR A 215 -11.82 14.57 -6.46
CA THR A 215 -12.22 13.19 -6.74
C THR A 215 -11.64 12.22 -5.72
N GLN A 216 -10.35 12.30 -5.39
CA GLN A 216 -9.74 11.46 -4.35
C GLN A 216 -10.36 11.70 -2.98
N LYS A 217 -10.65 12.97 -2.64
CA LYS A 217 -11.37 13.31 -1.41
C LYS A 217 -12.76 12.69 -1.37
N PHE A 218 -13.53 12.79 -2.44
CA PHE A 218 -14.85 12.17 -2.56
C PHE A 218 -14.78 10.65 -2.38
N LEU A 219 -13.89 9.96 -3.11
CA LEU A 219 -13.73 8.51 -3.03
C LEU A 219 -13.35 8.06 -1.61
N TYR A 220 -12.46 8.81 -0.97
CA TYR A 220 -12.08 8.58 0.42
C TYR A 220 -13.27 8.77 1.39
N ASP A 221 -14.03 9.85 1.24
CA ASP A 221 -15.19 10.14 2.08
C ASP A 221 -16.32 9.12 1.88
N ALA A 222 -16.52 8.64 0.65
CA ALA A 222 -17.47 7.58 0.31
C ALA A 222 -17.14 6.27 1.04
N GLY A 223 -15.87 5.84 1.00
CA GLY A 223 -15.41 4.67 1.74
C GLY A 223 -15.62 4.81 3.26
N ARG A 224 -15.32 5.99 3.81
CA ARG A 224 -15.55 6.29 5.23
C ARG A 224 -17.02 6.30 5.61
N LEU A 225 -17.87 6.88 4.77
CA LEU A 225 -19.31 6.94 5.02
C LEU A 225 -19.92 5.53 4.99
N ALA A 226 -19.59 4.73 3.97
CA ALA A 226 -20.07 3.36 3.87
C ALA A 226 -19.66 2.53 5.11
N TYR A 227 -18.40 2.63 5.54
CA TYR A 227 -17.95 1.97 6.76
C TYR A 227 -18.68 2.46 8.02
N LYS A 228 -18.94 3.77 8.14
CA LYS A 228 -19.65 4.36 9.29
C LYS A 228 -21.11 3.87 9.36
N LEU A 229 -21.77 3.74 8.22
CA LEU A 229 -23.17 3.31 8.10
C LEU A 229 -23.32 1.79 7.95
N ASN A 230 -22.23 1.04 8.16
CA ASN A 230 -22.19 -0.41 8.00
C ASN A 230 -22.72 -0.89 6.64
N VAL A 231 -22.50 -0.12 5.57
CA VAL A 231 -22.88 -0.48 4.19
C VAL A 231 -21.73 -1.23 3.52
N PHE A 232 -22.05 -2.08 2.54
CA PHE A 232 -21.04 -2.66 1.67
C PHE A 232 -20.08 -1.58 1.13
N LYS A 233 -18.78 -1.83 1.30
CA LYS A 233 -17.75 -0.87 0.87
C LYS A 233 -17.77 -0.72 -0.66
N PRO A 234 -17.85 0.52 -1.18
CA PRO A 234 -17.74 0.76 -2.62
C PRO A 234 -16.43 0.20 -3.19
N ARG A 235 -16.43 -0.11 -4.48
CA ARG A 235 -15.25 -0.58 -5.20
C ARG A 235 -14.98 0.31 -6.40
N ILE A 236 -13.70 0.50 -6.69
CA ILE A 236 -13.26 1.16 -7.93
C ILE A 236 -12.86 0.05 -8.90
N MET A 237 -13.45 0.06 -10.08
CA MET A 237 -13.19 -0.91 -11.15
C MET A 237 -13.38 -0.25 -12.50
N ARG A 238 -13.07 -0.96 -13.58
CA ARG A 238 -13.40 -0.49 -14.93
C ARG A 238 -14.82 -0.88 -15.29
N GLU A 239 -15.45 -0.10 -16.17
CA GLU A 239 -16.81 -0.36 -16.63
C GLU A 239 -16.95 -1.73 -17.32
N ASP A 240 -15.92 -2.17 -18.05
CA ASP A 240 -15.88 -3.49 -18.70
C ASP A 240 -15.69 -4.67 -17.72
N GLU A 241 -15.50 -4.39 -16.43
CA GLU A 241 -15.34 -5.41 -15.37
C GLU A 241 -16.62 -5.63 -14.56
N ILE A 242 -17.71 -4.91 -14.83
CA ILE A 242 -18.94 -5.05 -14.05
C ILE A 242 -19.68 -6.33 -14.46
N PRO A 243 -19.97 -7.24 -13.50
CA PRO A 243 -20.55 -8.53 -13.83
C PRO A 243 -22.08 -8.51 -14.05
N MET A 244 -22.73 -7.34 -14.11
CA MET A 244 -24.20 -7.23 -13.96
C MET A 244 -24.85 -6.29 -14.97
N GLU A 245 -26.07 -6.63 -15.36
CA GLU A 245 -26.83 -5.94 -16.43
C GLU A 245 -27.71 -4.77 -15.91
N ASN A 246 -28.06 -4.75 -14.61
CA ASN A 246 -29.00 -3.78 -14.04
C ASN A 246 -28.31 -2.78 -13.10
N ILE A 247 -27.62 -1.80 -13.67
CA ILE A 247 -26.89 -0.77 -12.91
C ILE A 247 -27.64 0.55 -12.95
N ILE A 248 -27.85 1.15 -11.78
CA ILE A 248 -28.35 2.51 -11.67
C ILE A 248 -27.17 3.47 -11.75
N TRP A 249 -27.09 4.21 -12.85
CA TRP A 249 -26.07 5.24 -13.04
C TRP A 249 -26.41 6.51 -12.25
N ILE A 250 -25.45 6.95 -11.46
CA ILE A 250 -25.55 8.12 -10.60
C ILE A 250 -24.79 9.28 -11.23
N GLU A 251 -25.47 10.40 -11.40
CA GLU A 251 -24.98 11.53 -12.20
C GLU A 251 -23.99 12.44 -11.44
N SER A 252 -23.96 12.38 -10.11
CA SER A 252 -23.13 13.27 -9.29
C SER A 252 -22.54 12.61 -8.05
N GLN A 253 -21.44 13.17 -7.55
CA GLN A 253 -20.80 12.73 -6.30
C GLN A 253 -21.75 12.89 -5.11
N GLU A 254 -22.52 13.97 -5.07
CA GLU A 254 -23.51 14.23 -4.01
C GLU A 254 -24.61 13.16 -4.00
N ALA A 255 -25.19 12.87 -5.16
CA ALA A 255 -26.21 11.83 -5.29
C ALA A 255 -25.65 10.45 -4.91
N PHE A 256 -24.38 10.16 -5.23
CA PHE A 256 -23.77 8.88 -4.82
C PHE A 256 -23.63 8.78 -3.30
N MET A 257 -23.30 9.88 -2.63
CA MET A 257 -23.25 9.91 -1.17
C MET A 257 -24.64 9.71 -0.55
N ASP A 258 -25.69 10.24 -1.17
CA ASP A 258 -27.08 10.00 -0.74
C ASP A 258 -27.50 8.54 -0.91
N VAL A 259 -27.11 7.91 -2.01
CA VAL A 259 -27.33 6.48 -2.22
C VAL A 259 -26.68 5.64 -1.12
N ILE A 260 -25.44 5.96 -0.70
CA ILE A 260 -24.80 5.28 0.44
C ILE A 260 -25.64 5.45 1.72
N ARG A 261 -26.18 6.65 1.98
CA ARG A 261 -27.03 6.90 3.17
C ARG A 261 -28.32 6.10 3.15
N GLN A 262 -28.92 5.94 1.97
CA GLN A 262 -30.18 5.21 1.80
C GLN A 262 -30.01 3.69 1.87
N ASN A 263 -28.81 3.18 1.57
CA ASN A 263 -28.47 1.75 1.64
C ASN A 263 -27.87 1.34 3.01
N SER A 264 -28.05 2.16 4.04
CA SER A 264 -27.65 1.83 5.42
C SER A 264 -28.23 0.47 5.83
N LEU A 265 -27.41 -0.42 6.39
CA LEU A 265 -27.87 -1.73 6.89
C LEU A 265 -28.61 -1.63 8.24
N GLU A 266 -29.12 -0.44 8.59
CA GLU A 266 -29.87 -0.20 9.83
C GLU A 266 -31.37 -0.28 9.56
N ASP A 267 -32.01 -1.30 10.14
CA ASP A 267 -33.34 -1.20 10.77
C ASP A 267 -33.17 -0.63 12.20
#